data_AF-A0A7X0AZC7-F1
#
_entry.id   AF-A0A7X0AZC7-F1
#
_cell.length_a   1.000
_cell.length_b   1.000
_cell.length_c   1.000
_cell.angle_alpha   90.00
_cell.angle_beta   90.00
_cell.angle_gamma   90.00
#
_symmetry.space_group_name_H-M   'P 1'
#
loop_
_entity.id
_entity.type
_entity.pdbx_description
1 polymer ?
#
loop_
_entity_poly.entity_id
_entity_poly.type
_entity_poly.pdbx_seq_one_letter_code
_entity_poly.pdbx_strand_id
1 'polypeptide(L)'
;MPPPPPPPPPPPPPEDDVLELTEVVPDEPFPEPEPLPDPFAYEPPPPPRRPPPMDDDRLMSQFTEEAASRAFSGLSGFRRGGPSLTGDGPIGRSDTTLEEIVHVLVRPILREWLDENLPSLVERLVKREIEKVVRRGLD
;
A
#
# COMPACT_ATOMS: atom_id res chain seq x y z
N MET A 1 2.95 63.61 -97.37
CA MET A 1 3.41 63.59 -95.97
C MET A 1 4.12 62.27 -95.74
N PRO A 2 5.39 62.26 -95.29
CA PRO A 2 6.05 61.02 -94.91
C PRO A 2 5.34 60.39 -93.69
N PRO A 3 5.33 59.05 -93.56
CA PRO A 3 4.72 58.37 -92.43
C PRO A 3 5.47 58.69 -91.12
N PRO A 4 4.77 58.71 -89.96
CA PRO A 4 5.41 58.93 -88.68
C PRO A 4 6.43 57.81 -88.36
N PRO A 5 7.54 58.11 -87.67
CA PRO A 5 8.52 57.10 -87.30
C PRO A 5 7.90 56.05 -86.36
N PRO A 6 8.37 54.79 -86.40
CA PRO A 6 7.88 53.73 -85.52
C PRO A 6 8.16 54.06 -84.04
N PRO A 7 7.30 53.61 -83.11
CA PRO A 7 7.52 53.84 -81.69
C PRO A 7 8.80 53.14 -81.21
N PRO A 8 9.50 53.70 -80.19
CA PRO A 8 10.70 53.08 -79.65
C PRO A 8 10.38 51.69 -79.06
N PRO A 9 11.33 50.73 -79.10
CA PRO A 9 11.13 49.42 -78.51
C PRO A 9 10.91 49.52 -76.99
N PRO A 10 10.13 48.61 -76.38
CA PRO A 10 9.93 48.59 -74.94
C PRO A 10 11.26 48.35 -74.21
N PRO A 11 11.44 48.88 -72.98
CA PRO A 11 12.64 48.63 -72.19
C PRO A 11 12.81 47.13 -71.89
N PRO A 12 14.06 46.63 -71.79
CA PRO A 12 14.31 45.24 -71.44
C PRO A 12 13.76 44.91 -70.03
N PRO A 13 13.39 43.64 -69.77
CA PRO A 13 12.97 43.22 -68.43
C PRO A 13 14.11 43.43 -67.42
N PRO A 14 13.81 43.69 -66.13
CA PRO A 14 14.84 43.77 -65.10
C PRO A 14 15.55 42.42 -65.02
N GLU A 15 16.87 42.46 -65.09
CA GLU A 15 17.75 41.32 -64.88
C GLU A 15 17.60 40.90 -63.42
N ASP A 16 17.22 39.64 -63.18
CA ASP A 16 17.12 39.07 -61.83
C ASP A 16 18.41 39.38 -61.06
N ASP A 17 18.27 39.99 -59.88
CA ASP A 17 19.36 40.18 -58.91
C ASP A 17 19.99 38.82 -58.61
N VAL A 18 21.03 38.48 -59.38
CA VAL A 18 21.98 37.43 -59.06
C VAL A 18 22.60 37.85 -57.75
N LEU A 19 22.19 37.20 -56.66
CA LEU A 19 22.77 37.35 -55.33
C LEU A 19 24.30 37.33 -55.45
N GLU A 20 24.93 38.51 -55.38
CA GLU A 20 26.37 38.65 -55.34
C GLU A 20 26.85 37.93 -54.07
N LEU A 21 27.45 36.76 -54.27
CA LEU A 21 27.97 35.85 -53.25
C LEU A 21 29.27 36.42 -52.62
N THR A 22 29.25 37.69 -52.22
CA THR A 22 30.35 38.44 -51.61
C THR A 22 29.98 38.98 -50.23
N GLU A 23 28.79 38.66 -49.71
CA GLU A 23 28.48 38.87 -48.29
C GLU A 23 29.29 37.87 -47.44
N VAL A 24 30.49 38.31 -47.04
CA VAL A 24 31.32 37.62 -46.05
C VAL A 24 30.59 37.71 -44.72
N VAL A 25 29.99 36.59 -44.30
CA VAL A 25 29.55 36.40 -42.92
C VAL A 25 30.79 36.54 -42.02
N PRO A 26 30.79 37.43 -41.02
CA PRO A 26 31.88 37.49 -40.06
C PRO A 26 31.97 36.14 -39.32
N ASP A 27 33.17 35.55 -39.26
CA ASP A 27 33.46 34.36 -38.46
C ASP A 27 33.16 34.68 -36.99
N GLU A 28 31.95 34.38 -36.53
CA GLU A 28 31.69 34.23 -35.10
C GLU A 28 32.51 33.01 -34.64
N PRO A 29 33.31 33.13 -33.55
CA PRO A 29 34.04 31.98 -33.05
C PRO A 29 33.02 30.91 -32.67
N PHE A 30 33.02 29.80 -33.41
CA PHE A 30 32.23 28.63 -33.06
C PHE A 30 32.55 28.25 -31.60
N PRO A 31 31.54 28.03 -30.74
CA PRO A 31 31.80 27.54 -29.40
C PRO A 31 32.56 26.22 -29.52
N GLU A 32 33.70 26.13 -28.83
CA GLU A 32 34.52 24.94 -28.80
C GLU A 32 33.65 23.75 -28.38
N PRO A 33 33.62 22.64 -29.14
CA PRO A 33 32.69 21.55 -28.86
C PRO A 33 32.99 20.99 -27.48
N GLU A 34 31.98 20.96 -26.60
CA GLU A 34 32.09 20.27 -25.32
C GLU A 34 32.58 18.84 -25.58
N PRO A 35 33.56 18.33 -24.82
CA PRO A 35 34.09 16.99 -25.02
C PRO A 35 32.92 16.00 -24.92
N LEU A 36 32.62 15.34 -26.04
CA LEU A 36 31.59 14.31 -26.07
C LEU A 36 31.97 13.23 -25.06
N PRO A 37 31.02 12.77 -24.23
CA PRO A 37 31.30 11.69 -23.29
C PRO A 37 31.85 10.50 -24.08
N ASP A 38 33.03 10.02 -23.70
CA ASP A 38 33.63 8.84 -24.31
C ASP A 38 32.65 7.67 -24.12
N PRO A 39 32.13 7.07 -25.21
CA PRO A 39 31.18 5.96 -25.11
C PRO A 39 31.77 4.73 -24.40
N PHE A 40 33.09 4.72 -24.16
CA PHE A 40 33.81 3.68 -23.42
C PHE A 40 34.33 4.13 -22.05
N ALA A 41 33.98 5.34 -21.58
CA ALA A 41 34.27 5.75 -20.21
C ALA A 41 33.52 4.84 -19.24
N TYR A 42 34.26 4.02 -18.50
CA TYR A 42 33.70 3.21 -17.43
C TYR A 42 33.38 4.10 -16.22
N GLU A 43 32.11 4.45 -16.05
CA GLU A 43 31.63 5.01 -14.79
C GLU A 43 31.40 3.85 -13.80
N PRO A 44 32.10 3.83 -12.65
CA PRO A 44 31.89 2.77 -11.66
C PRO A 44 30.43 2.80 -11.19
N PRO A 45 29.78 1.64 -11.06
CA PRO A 45 28.38 1.60 -10.63
C PRO A 45 28.26 2.28 -9.27
N PRO A 46 27.17 3.03 -9.02
CA PRO A 46 26.95 3.66 -7.73
C PRO A 46 26.99 2.58 -6.64
N PRO A 47 27.57 2.89 -5.46
CA PRO A 47 27.61 1.93 -4.37
C PRO A 47 26.19 1.44 -4.07
N PRO A 48 26.02 0.16 -3.69
CA PRO A 48 24.70 -0.37 -3.37
C PRO A 48 24.05 0.52 -2.31
N ARG A 49 22.84 1.02 -2.60
CA ARG A 49 22.06 1.81 -1.65
C ARG A 49 21.88 0.97 -0.39
N ARG A 50 22.50 1.41 0.71
CA ARG A 50 22.27 0.78 2.02
C ARG A 50 20.78 0.95 2.32
N PRO A 51 20.03 -0.13 2.63
CA PRO A 51 18.65 0.04 3.05
C PRO A 51 18.62 0.98 4.26
N PRO A 52 17.60 1.84 4.39
CA PRO A 52 17.43 2.63 5.61
C PRO A 52 17.46 1.67 6.80
N PRO A 53 18.00 2.10 7.97
CA PRO A 53 17.93 1.28 9.16
C PRO A 53 16.47 0.88 9.35
N MET A 54 16.21 -0.43 9.35
CA MET A 54 14.90 -0.93 9.73
C MET A 54 14.74 -0.54 11.20
N ASP A 55 13.66 0.15 11.56
CA ASP A 55 13.32 0.35 12.96
C ASP A 55 13.10 -1.04 13.56
N ASP A 56 14.11 -1.57 14.25
CA ASP A 56 14.07 -2.89 14.89
C ASP A 56 12.96 -2.98 15.97
N ASP A 57 12.42 -1.83 16.37
CA ASP A 57 11.27 -1.71 17.27
C ASP A 57 9.92 -2.01 16.58
N ARG A 58 9.86 -2.07 15.25
CA ARG A 58 8.63 -2.46 14.52
C ARG A 58 8.50 -3.98 14.45
N LEU A 59 7.71 -4.50 15.38
CA LEU A 59 7.35 -5.92 15.42
C LEU A 59 6.48 -6.36 14.23
N MET A 60 5.79 -5.44 13.54
CA MET A 60 4.82 -5.76 12.48
C MET A 60 4.94 -4.84 11.25
N SER A 61 4.53 -5.37 10.09
CA SER A 61 4.40 -4.62 8.83
C SER A 61 3.28 -3.57 8.92
N GLN A 62 3.44 -2.47 8.19
CA GLN A 62 2.46 -1.37 8.10
C GLN A 62 1.10 -1.88 7.64
N PHE A 63 1.14 -2.80 6.68
CA PHE A 63 -0.05 -3.43 6.16
C PHE A 63 -0.82 -4.21 7.23
N THR A 64 -0.09 -4.94 8.09
CA THR A 64 -0.68 -5.70 9.20
C THR A 64 -1.28 -4.77 10.25
N GLU A 65 -0.62 -3.66 10.56
CA GLU A 65 -1.09 -2.63 11.49
C GLU A 65 -2.39 -1.97 10.99
N GLU A 66 -2.44 -1.59 9.72
CA GLU A 66 -3.63 -1.03 9.08
C GLU A 66 -4.78 -2.04 9.03
N ALA A 67 -4.49 -3.29 8.69
CA ALA A 67 -5.49 -4.36 8.67
C ALA A 67 -6.11 -4.60 10.07
N ALA A 68 -5.27 -4.61 11.12
CA ALA A 68 -5.72 -4.74 12.50
C ALA A 68 -6.58 -3.54 12.92
N SER A 69 -6.12 -2.31 12.65
CA SER A 69 -6.85 -1.08 12.96
C SER A 69 -8.23 -1.04 12.29
N ARG A 70 -8.32 -1.46 11.02
CA ARG A 70 -9.59 -1.58 10.28
C ARG A 70 -10.51 -2.62 10.90
N ALA A 71 -9.99 -3.80 11.26
CA ALA A 71 -10.79 -4.85 11.90
C ALA A 71 -11.37 -4.39 13.25
N PHE A 72 -10.55 -3.77 14.10
CA PHE A 72 -11.01 -3.24 15.39
C PHE A 72 -12.00 -2.09 15.24
N SER A 73 -11.80 -1.21 14.24
CA SER A 73 -12.75 -0.15 13.93
C SER A 73 -14.11 -0.69 13.51
N GLY A 74 -14.15 -1.76 12.69
CA GLY A 74 -15.37 -2.45 12.30
C GLY A 74 -16.15 -3.02 13.49
N LEU A 75 -15.45 -3.65 14.44
CA LEU A 75 -16.06 -4.17 15.67
C LEU A 75 -16.58 -3.04 16.59
N SER A 76 -15.85 -1.93 16.67
CA SER A 76 -16.27 -0.77 17.48
C SER A 76 -17.51 -0.06 16.89
N GLY A 77 -17.65 -0.08 15.56
CA GLY A 77 -18.83 0.39 14.85
C GLY A 77 -20.05 -0.50 15.09
N PHE A 78 -19.86 -1.82 15.13
CA PHE A 78 -20.90 -2.79 15.49
C PHE A 78 -21.47 -2.53 16.90
N ARG A 79 -20.60 -2.32 17.91
CA ARG A 79 -21.03 -2.01 19.29
C ARG A 79 -21.81 -0.68 19.43
N ARG A 80 -21.62 0.24 18.49
CA ARG A 80 -22.26 1.57 18.50
C ARG A 80 -23.57 1.61 17.69
N GLY A 81 -24.06 0.47 17.20
CA GLY A 81 -25.29 0.37 16.42
C GLY A 81 -25.11 0.58 14.91
N GLY A 82 -23.91 0.34 14.37
CA GLY A 82 -23.65 0.44 12.93
C GLY A 82 -24.22 -0.75 12.13
N PRO A 83 -24.60 -0.54 10.85
CA PRO A 83 -25.28 -1.53 10.04
C PRO A 83 -24.40 -2.76 9.82
N SER A 84 -24.99 -3.92 10.11
CA SER A 84 -24.38 -5.24 9.96
C SER A 84 -23.88 -5.43 8.53
N LEU A 85 -22.59 -5.70 8.38
CA LEU A 85 -22.04 -6.10 7.09
C LEU A 85 -22.51 -7.53 6.83
N THR A 86 -23.50 -7.66 5.95
CA THR A 86 -23.90 -8.91 5.28
C THR A 86 -24.68 -9.91 6.15
N GLY A 87 -26.01 -9.85 6.05
CA GLY A 87 -26.83 -11.05 6.22
C GLY A 87 -28.06 -10.91 7.12
N ASP A 88 -29.21 -11.31 6.57
CA ASP A 88 -30.47 -11.62 7.25
C ASP A 88 -30.32 -12.91 8.09
N GLY A 89 -29.39 -12.88 9.04
CA GLY A 89 -29.21 -13.90 10.06
C GLY A 89 -29.58 -13.34 11.44
N PRO A 90 -29.84 -14.20 12.44
CA PRO A 90 -30.22 -13.80 13.81
C PRO A 90 -29.17 -12.94 14.54
N ILE A 91 -28.08 -12.60 13.86
CA ILE A 91 -26.93 -11.80 14.29
C ILE A 91 -27.21 -10.28 14.14
N GLY A 92 -28.27 -9.89 13.43
CA GLY A 92 -28.70 -8.48 13.26
C GLY A 92 -29.68 -7.96 14.32
N ARG A 93 -30.01 -8.78 15.32
CA ARG A 93 -30.83 -8.40 16.47
C ARG A 93 -29.92 -7.71 17.49
N SER A 94 -30.17 -6.44 17.75
CA SER A 94 -29.46 -5.56 18.71
C SER A 94 -29.36 -6.11 20.15
N ASP A 95 -30.03 -7.22 20.40
CA ASP A 95 -30.11 -8.01 21.63
C ASP A 95 -29.08 -9.15 21.71
N THR A 96 -28.45 -9.57 20.60
CA THR A 96 -27.41 -10.61 20.63
C THR A 96 -26.03 -9.96 20.82
N THR A 97 -25.56 -9.95 22.06
CA THR A 97 -24.21 -9.44 22.37
C THR A 97 -23.14 -10.48 22.03
N LEU A 98 -21.89 -10.05 21.89
CA LEU A 98 -20.75 -10.95 21.63
C LEU A 98 -20.64 -12.02 22.73
N GLU A 99 -20.96 -11.65 23.97
CA GLU A 99 -20.96 -12.54 25.13
C GLU A 99 -21.97 -13.69 24.98
N GLU A 100 -23.12 -13.45 24.34
CA GLU A 100 -24.11 -14.50 24.08
C GLU A 100 -23.58 -15.49 23.02
N ILE A 101 -22.93 -14.98 21.97
CA ILE A 101 -22.31 -15.82 20.94
C ILE A 101 -21.18 -16.66 21.55
N VAL A 102 -20.31 -16.04 22.35
CA VAL A 102 -19.23 -16.76 23.04
C VAL A 102 -19.80 -17.79 24.00
N HIS A 103 -20.86 -17.48 24.74
CA HIS A 103 -21.53 -18.47 25.61
C HIS A 103 -22.08 -19.66 24.82
N VAL A 104 -22.74 -19.41 23.69
CA VAL A 104 -23.28 -20.47 22.83
C VAL A 104 -22.18 -21.39 22.32
N LEU A 105 -21.01 -20.83 21.99
CA LEU A 105 -19.87 -21.60 21.47
C LEU A 105 -19.05 -22.31 22.55
N VAL A 106 -18.88 -21.72 23.73
CA VAL A 106 -18.06 -22.28 24.82
C VAL A 106 -18.81 -23.36 25.61
N ARG A 107 -20.14 -23.24 25.72
CA ARG A 107 -20.98 -24.19 26.46
C ARG A 107 -20.82 -25.67 26.05
N PRO A 108 -20.81 -26.06 24.76
CA PRO A 108 -20.63 -27.47 24.37
C PRO A 108 -19.26 -28.01 24.78
N ILE A 109 -18.18 -27.23 24.59
CA ILE A 109 -16.81 -27.64 24.92
C ILE A 109 -16.65 -27.84 26.43
N LEU A 110 -17.18 -26.90 27.23
CA LEU A 110 -17.16 -27.04 28.69
C LEU A 110 -17.97 -28.23 29.18
N ARG A 111 -19.11 -28.54 28.53
CA ARG A 111 -19.92 -29.70 28.89
C ARG A 111 -19.17 -31.00 28.66
N GLU A 112 -18.62 -31.20 27.47
CA GLU A 112 -17.85 -32.39 27.12
C GLU A 112 -16.69 -32.59 28.09
N TRP A 113 -15.94 -31.52 28.36
CA TRP A 113 -14.84 -31.58 29.34
C TRP A 113 -15.33 -31.93 30.75
N LEU A 114 -16.44 -31.32 31.20
CA LEU A 114 -17.01 -31.64 32.52
C LEU A 114 -17.50 -33.09 32.58
N ASP A 115 -18.15 -33.60 31.55
CA ASP A 115 -18.64 -34.97 31.51
C ASP A 115 -17.49 -35.98 31.61
N GLU A 116 -16.34 -35.68 31.00
CA GLU A 116 -15.14 -36.52 31.06
C GLU A 116 -14.35 -36.38 32.39
N ASN A 117 -14.27 -35.18 32.96
CA ASN A 117 -13.31 -34.87 34.04
C ASN A 117 -13.96 -34.75 35.43
N LEU A 118 -15.25 -34.42 35.51
CA LEU A 118 -15.96 -34.22 36.78
C LEU A 118 -15.99 -35.47 37.66
N PRO A 119 -16.22 -36.70 37.14
CA PRO A 119 -16.21 -37.91 37.98
C PRO A 119 -14.90 -38.08 38.77
N SER A 120 -13.75 -37.94 38.08
CA SER A 120 -12.42 -38.04 38.71
C SER A 120 -12.18 -36.95 39.76
N LEU A 121 -12.58 -35.71 39.48
CA LEU A 121 -12.43 -34.60 40.41
C LEU A 121 -13.24 -34.81 41.69
N VAL A 122 -14.46 -35.32 41.55
CA VAL A 122 -15.34 -35.63 42.69
C VAL A 122 -14.77 -36.75 43.54
N GLU A 123 -14.32 -37.86 42.95
CA GLU A 123 -13.70 -38.97 43.70
C GLU A 123 -12.52 -38.51 44.54
N ARG A 124 -11.64 -37.69 43.96
CA ARG A 124 -10.48 -37.12 44.65
C ARG A 124 -10.90 -36.18 45.78
N LEU A 125 -11.96 -35.41 45.60
CA LEU A 125 -12.44 -34.49 46.64
C LEU A 125 -13.13 -35.25 47.78
N VAL A 126 -13.98 -36.22 47.46
CA VAL A 126 -14.67 -37.07 48.44
C VAL A 126 -13.68 -37.88 49.26
N LYS A 127 -12.66 -38.48 48.61
CA LYS A 127 -11.61 -39.21 49.34
C LYS A 127 -10.91 -38.33 50.37
N ARG A 128 -10.54 -37.10 49.99
CA ARG A 128 -9.94 -36.13 50.92
C ARG A 128 -10.89 -35.73 52.05
N GLU A 129 -12.18 -35.55 51.76
CA GLU A 129 -13.15 -35.17 52.79
C GLU A 129 -13.39 -36.32 53.79
N ILE A 130 -13.47 -37.57 53.31
CA ILE A 130 -13.60 -38.74 54.19
C ILE A 130 -12.34 -38.90 55.07
N GLU A 131 -11.14 -38.79 54.50
CA GLU A 131 -9.89 -38.86 55.28
C GLU A 131 -9.86 -37.79 56.38
N LYS A 132 -10.35 -36.59 56.10
CA LYS A 132 -10.45 -35.50 57.07
C LYS A 132 -11.49 -35.79 58.16
N VAL A 133 -12.67 -36.30 57.81
CA VAL A 133 -13.72 -36.65 58.78
C VAL A 133 -13.26 -37.81 59.67
N VAL A 134 -12.62 -38.83 59.11
CA VAL A 134 -12.10 -39.99 59.86
C VAL A 134 -11.02 -39.54 60.84
N ARG A 135 -10.10 -38.67 60.43
CA ARG A 135 -9.10 -38.11 61.35
C ARG A 135 -9.74 -37.34 62.51
N ARG A 136 -10.76 -36.52 62.23
CA ARG A 136 -11.49 -35.76 63.25
C ARG A 136 -12.34 -36.63 64.17
N GLY A 137 -12.78 -37.81 63.72
CA GLY A 137 -13.55 -38.76 64.55
C GLY A 137 -12.70 -39.70 65.39
N LEU A 138 -11.38 -39.75 65.17
CA LEU A 138 -10.41 -40.54 65.93
C LEU A 138 -9.69 -39.74 67.03
N ASP A 139 -9.78 -38.41 66.98
CA ASP A 139 -9.39 -37.46 68.04
C ASP A 139 -10.60 -37.13 68.94
#